data_AF-A0A9C8HRV7-F1
#
_entry.id   AF-A0A9C8HRV7-F1
#
_cell.length_a   1.000
_cell.length_b   1.000
_cell.length_c   1.000
_cell.angle_alpha   90.00
_cell.angle_beta   90.00
_cell.angle_gamma   90.00
#
_symmetry.space_group_name_H-M   'P 1'
#
loop_
_entity.id
_entity.type
_entity.pdbx_description
1 polymer ?
#
loop_
_entity_poly.entity_id
_entity_poly.type
_entity_poly.pdbx_seq_one_letter_code
_entity_poly.pdbx_strand_id
1 'polypeptide(L)'
;MRRLPNILTILRIVLVPAFIWFFAQVHENRTYGYIGLGLFIFMSLTDFFDGYIARKYQWISDFGKIWDPFADKLLVYSALFLLVWLKRFPLWMVLILLIREIYVTLHRDAALRKHVVIAAVWSGKVKTNFQLFAIIAAMINILTFDSLEQTDMALLWGALLMTVYSGIDYYIKNRGVVTGQEFWDQVSRFFLTLFYIGHIKKAPGTWGSLAAVIIWFYWGFAHISLLTWILPVMFILGLVLSNRSKTLFGQDDASPIVMDEFVAQFIPLFLAGRSPALAAASFILFRVFDIWKPFPVRWFDKMKNGTGIMMDDVAAAVMAGALIFLIKWGINFA
;
A
#
# COMPACT_ATOMS: atom_id res chain seq x y z
N MET A 1 -5.43 20.06 21.97
CA MET A 1 -6.09 18.75 22.16
C MET A 1 -6.70 18.15 20.89
N ARG A 2 -7.22 18.94 19.91
CA ARG A 2 -7.78 18.44 18.61
C ARG A 2 -6.82 17.63 17.70
N ARG A 3 -5.54 17.47 18.06
CA ARG A 3 -4.53 16.73 17.27
C ARG A 3 -4.24 15.33 17.82
N LEU A 4 -4.79 14.98 18.99
CA LEU A 4 -4.48 13.72 19.65
C LEU A 4 -4.87 12.48 18.82
N PRO A 5 -6.07 12.41 18.19
CA PRO A 5 -6.40 11.30 17.28
C PRO A 5 -5.38 11.16 16.14
N ASN A 6 -5.09 12.25 15.44
CA ASN A 6 -4.15 12.24 14.30
C ASN A 6 -2.74 11.80 14.70
N ILE A 7 -2.27 12.17 15.91
CA ILE A 7 -0.95 11.75 16.41
C ILE A 7 -0.94 10.24 16.65
N LEU A 8 -2.03 9.67 17.21
CA LEU A 8 -2.16 8.23 17.43
C LEU A 8 -2.17 7.46 16.10
N THR A 9 -2.83 7.99 15.07
CA THR A 9 -2.83 7.40 13.72
C THR A 9 -1.43 7.38 13.11
N ILE A 10 -0.70 8.50 13.17
CA ILE A 10 0.67 8.58 12.66
C ILE A 10 1.58 7.64 13.44
N LEU A 11 1.43 7.61 14.77
CA LEU A 11 2.17 6.69 15.63
C LEU A 11 1.93 5.23 15.21
N ARG A 12 0.68 4.83 14.92
CA ARG A 12 0.34 3.49 14.43
C ARG A 12 1.08 3.16 13.14
N ILE A 13 1.04 4.06 12.16
CA ILE A 13 1.72 3.86 10.87
C ILE A 13 3.23 3.66 11.07
N VAL A 14 3.85 4.43 11.97
CA VAL A 14 5.29 4.34 12.29
C VAL A 14 5.62 3.08 13.10
N LEU A 15 4.72 2.61 13.96
CA LEU A 15 4.92 1.42 14.79
C LEU A 15 4.69 0.11 14.03
N VAL A 16 3.96 0.09 12.91
CA VAL A 16 3.73 -1.12 12.11
C VAL A 16 5.05 -1.78 11.67
N PRO A 17 6.04 -1.08 11.07
CA PRO A 17 7.34 -1.67 10.75
C PRO A 17 8.07 -2.26 11.96
N ALA A 18 8.00 -1.58 13.12
CA ALA A 18 8.60 -2.08 14.35
C ALA A 18 7.92 -3.38 14.81
N PHE A 19 6.58 -3.41 14.80
CA PHE A 19 5.80 -4.61 15.08
C PHE A 19 6.21 -5.79 14.17
N ILE A 20 6.27 -5.57 12.86
CA ILE A 20 6.67 -6.60 11.89
C ILE A 20 8.07 -7.11 12.23
N TRP A 21 9.03 -6.21 12.44
CA TRP A 21 10.42 -6.56 12.71
C TRP A 21 10.56 -7.39 13.99
N PHE A 22 9.92 -6.97 15.09
CA PHE A 22 9.96 -7.72 16.35
C PHE A 22 9.29 -9.10 16.21
N PHE A 23 8.09 -9.16 15.65
CA PHE A 23 7.34 -10.42 15.61
C PHE A 23 7.87 -11.40 14.54
N ALA A 24 8.49 -10.92 13.45
CA ALA A 24 9.15 -11.80 12.47
C ALA A 24 10.28 -12.66 13.08
N GLN A 25 10.91 -12.18 14.14
CA GLN A 25 12.00 -12.86 14.84
C GLN A 25 11.51 -13.73 16.02
N VAL A 26 10.20 -14.01 16.11
CA VAL A 26 9.61 -14.74 17.24
C VAL A 26 10.24 -16.12 17.48
N HIS A 27 10.69 -16.80 16.42
CA HIS A 27 11.35 -18.11 16.54
C HIS A 27 12.79 -18.03 17.06
N GLU A 28 13.47 -16.89 16.87
CA GLU A 28 14.82 -16.66 17.38
C GLU A 28 14.81 -16.21 18.84
N ASN A 29 13.89 -15.30 19.18
CA ASN A 29 13.77 -14.76 20.53
C ASN A 29 12.30 -14.51 20.90
N ARG A 30 11.79 -15.29 21.87
CA ARG A 30 10.40 -15.15 22.32
C ARG A 30 10.10 -13.80 22.95
N THR A 31 11.08 -13.15 23.56
CA THR A 31 10.91 -11.78 24.10
C THR A 31 10.50 -10.82 22.99
N TYR A 32 11.07 -10.96 21.78
CA TYR A 32 10.66 -10.17 20.63
C TYR A 32 9.24 -10.50 20.18
N GLY A 33 8.83 -11.77 20.25
CA GLY A 33 7.45 -12.15 19.99
C GLY A 33 6.45 -11.55 20.98
N TYR A 34 6.77 -11.53 22.29
CA TYR A 34 5.94 -10.85 23.30
C TYR A 34 5.88 -9.33 23.09
N ILE A 35 7.00 -8.70 22.73
CA ILE A 35 7.04 -7.28 22.37
C ILE A 35 6.16 -7.03 21.13
N GLY A 36 6.26 -7.86 20.10
CA GLY A 36 5.44 -7.77 18.90
C GLY A 36 3.94 -7.91 19.20
N LEU A 37 3.56 -8.89 20.03
CA LEU A 37 2.18 -9.05 20.52
C LEU A 37 1.71 -7.81 21.29
N GLY A 38 2.53 -7.30 22.19
CA GLY A 38 2.24 -6.08 22.95
C GLY A 38 2.03 -4.87 22.04
N LEU A 39 2.89 -4.67 21.03
CA LEU A 39 2.76 -3.61 20.04
C LEU A 39 1.46 -3.74 19.23
N PHE A 40 1.13 -4.94 18.77
CA PHE A 40 -0.10 -5.18 18.01
C PHE A 40 -1.36 -4.87 18.83
N ILE A 41 -1.42 -5.35 20.07
CA ILE A 41 -2.53 -5.10 20.99
C ILE A 41 -2.61 -3.60 21.31
N PHE A 42 -1.48 -2.97 21.62
CA PHE A 42 -1.42 -1.53 21.91
C PHE A 42 -1.97 -0.72 20.74
N MET A 43 -1.49 -0.95 19.52
CA MET A 43 -1.96 -0.25 18.33
C MET A 43 -3.46 -0.49 18.06
N SER A 44 -3.94 -1.73 18.22
CA SER A 44 -5.36 -2.07 18.04
C SER A 44 -6.26 -1.41 19.09
N LEU A 45 -5.80 -1.29 20.34
CA LEU A 45 -6.53 -0.59 21.39
C LEU A 45 -6.54 0.92 21.17
N THR A 46 -5.42 1.51 20.72
CA THR A 46 -5.38 2.96 20.44
C THR A 46 -6.39 3.39 19.39
N ASP A 47 -6.70 2.53 18.41
CA ASP A 47 -7.75 2.77 17.40
C ASP A 47 -9.15 2.84 18.03
N PHE A 48 -9.45 1.88 18.91
CA PHE A 48 -10.72 1.90 19.61
C PHE A 48 -10.88 3.20 20.43
N PHE A 49 -9.80 3.64 21.09
CA PHE A 49 -9.81 4.85 21.91
C PHE A 49 -9.85 6.13 21.08
N ASP A 50 -9.08 6.26 20.00
CA ASP A 50 -9.08 7.47 19.16
C ASP A 50 -10.47 7.70 18.52
N GLY A 51 -11.13 6.64 18.04
CA GLY A 51 -12.46 6.69 17.48
C GLY A 51 -13.53 6.96 18.54
N TYR A 52 -13.35 6.46 19.77
CA TYR A 52 -14.22 6.80 20.89
C TYR A 52 -14.09 8.28 21.27
N ILE A 53 -12.87 8.79 21.43
CA ILE A 53 -12.59 10.18 21.79
C ILE A 53 -13.06 11.13 20.69
N ALA A 54 -12.78 10.83 19.42
CA ALA A 54 -13.18 11.66 18.28
C ALA A 54 -14.70 11.81 18.19
N ARG A 55 -15.46 10.72 18.42
CA ARG A 55 -16.94 10.75 18.46
C ARG A 55 -17.48 11.49 19.68
N LYS A 56 -16.89 11.27 20.86
CA LYS A 56 -17.33 11.89 22.12
C LYS A 56 -17.12 13.41 22.12
N TYR A 57 -15.99 13.88 21.59
CA TYR A 57 -15.63 15.31 21.60
C TYR A 57 -15.84 16.02 20.26
N GLN A 58 -16.42 15.36 19.25
CA GLN A 58 -16.64 15.89 17.89
C GLN A 58 -15.34 16.42 17.25
N TRP A 59 -14.20 15.81 17.55
CA TRP A 59 -12.89 16.19 17.01
C TRP A 59 -12.62 15.50 15.68
N ILE A 60 -13.53 15.70 14.74
CA ILE A 60 -13.42 15.14 13.39
C ILE A 60 -12.46 16.02 12.59
N SER A 61 -11.33 15.47 12.15
CA SER A 61 -10.37 16.17 11.27
C SER A 61 -10.38 15.56 9.86
N ASP A 62 -10.11 16.37 8.84
CA ASP A 62 -10.03 15.86 7.45
C ASP A 62 -8.84 14.92 7.23
N PHE A 63 -7.79 15.07 8.04
CA PHE A 63 -6.67 14.13 8.06
C PHE A 63 -7.12 12.76 8.58
N GLY A 64 -7.74 12.70 9.76
CA GLY A 64 -8.17 11.43 10.36
C GLY A 64 -9.15 10.65 9.49
N LYS A 65 -10.08 11.35 8.81
CA LYS A 65 -11.03 10.73 7.86
C LYS A 65 -10.35 9.88 6.77
N ILE A 66 -9.13 10.23 6.38
CA ILE A 66 -8.38 9.55 5.31
C ILE A 66 -7.38 8.57 5.89
N TRP A 67 -6.61 9.01 6.89
CA TRP A 67 -5.47 8.26 7.41
C TRP A 67 -5.85 7.18 8.43
N ASP A 68 -6.92 7.36 9.21
CA ASP A 68 -7.33 6.35 10.21
C ASP A 68 -7.76 5.04 9.51
N PRO A 69 -8.67 5.06 8.50
CA PRO A 69 -9.05 3.85 7.79
C PRO A 69 -7.90 3.18 7.01
N PHE A 70 -6.87 3.96 6.65
CA PHE A 70 -5.66 3.44 6.02
C PHE A 70 -4.77 2.73 7.04
N ALA A 71 -4.50 3.37 8.18
CA ALA A 71 -3.66 2.83 9.24
C ALA A 71 -4.23 1.52 9.81
N ASP A 72 -5.56 1.41 9.94
CA ASP A 72 -6.23 0.20 10.38
C ASP A 72 -5.98 -0.99 9.46
N LYS A 73 -6.21 -0.77 8.17
CA LYS A 73 -6.00 -1.81 7.15
C LYS A 73 -4.53 -2.16 7.07
N LEU A 74 -3.64 -1.16 7.15
CA LEU A 74 -2.20 -1.38 7.15
C LEU A 74 -1.79 -2.31 8.29
N LEU A 75 -2.24 -2.05 9.52
CA LEU A 75 -1.92 -2.89 10.68
C LEU A 75 -2.46 -4.33 10.52
N VAL A 76 -3.76 -4.47 10.21
CA VAL A 76 -4.42 -5.79 10.11
C VAL A 76 -3.81 -6.63 9.00
N TYR A 77 -3.64 -6.07 7.79
CA TYR A 77 -3.06 -6.83 6.68
C TYR A 77 -1.58 -7.09 6.86
N SER A 78 -0.81 -6.17 7.46
CA SER A 78 0.59 -6.45 7.82
C SER A 78 0.70 -7.65 8.74
N ALA A 79 -0.17 -7.76 9.76
CA ALA A 79 -0.19 -8.90 10.66
C ALA A 79 -0.64 -10.19 9.96
N LEU A 80 -1.68 -10.15 9.11
CA LEU A 80 -2.13 -11.33 8.36
C LEU A 80 -1.04 -11.85 7.42
N PHE A 81 -0.38 -10.97 6.66
CA PHE A 81 0.72 -11.37 5.77
C PHE A 81 1.94 -11.87 6.55
N LEU A 82 2.24 -11.28 7.70
CA LEU A 82 3.29 -11.79 8.59
C LEU A 82 2.99 -13.20 9.09
N LEU A 83 1.74 -13.49 9.46
CA LEU A 83 1.30 -14.82 9.89
C LEU A 83 1.30 -15.83 8.73
N VAL A 84 1.08 -15.39 7.50
CA VAL A 84 1.28 -16.23 6.30
C VAL A 84 2.77 -16.53 6.09
N TRP A 85 3.64 -15.53 6.28
CA TRP A 85 5.09 -15.68 6.19
C TRP A 85 5.60 -16.68 7.23
N LEU A 86 5.10 -16.60 8.48
CA LEU A 86 5.33 -17.56 9.57
C LEU A 86 4.62 -18.92 9.38
N LYS A 87 4.01 -19.18 8.22
CA LYS A 87 3.30 -20.43 7.88
C LYS A 87 2.13 -20.78 8.80
N ARG A 88 1.62 -19.81 9.57
CA ARG A 88 0.49 -20.03 10.48
C ARG A 88 -0.84 -19.96 9.74
N PHE A 89 -0.99 -18.99 8.85
CA PHE A 89 -2.20 -18.83 8.04
C PHE A 89 -1.96 -19.14 6.55
N PRO A 90 -2.94 -19.74 5.86
CA PRO A 90 -2.81 -19.97 4.43
C PRO A 90 -3.04 -18.69 3.64
N LEU A 91 -2.20 -18.45 2.63
CA LEU A 91 -2.23 -17.25 1.80
C LEU A 91 -3.59 -17.03 1.14
N TRP A 92 -4.25 -18.09 0.66
CA TRP A 92 -5.51 -17.98 -0.08
C TRP A 92 -6.65 -17.37 0.76
N MET A 93 -6.70 -17.64 2.07
CA MET A 93 -7.70 -17.03 2.96
C MET A 93 -7.46 -15.53 3.10
N VAL A 94 -6.21 -15.14 3.35
CA VAL A 94 -5.80 -13.73 3.48
C VAL A 94 -6.05 -12.96 2.18
N LEU A 95 -5.82 -13.57 1.02
CA LEU A 95 -6.12 -12.97 -0.27
C LEU A 95 -7.63 -12.73 -0.47
N ILE A 96 -8.50 -13.65 -0.08
CA ILE A 96 -9.96 -13.42 -0.16
C ILE A 96 -10.38 -12.24 0.73
N LEU A 97 -9.83 -12.17 1.96
CA LEU A 97 -10.09 -11.06 2.87
C LEU A 97 -9.68 -9.72 2.23
N LEU A 98 -8.46 -9.68 1.67
CA LEU A 98 -7.89 -8.50 1.03
C LEU A 98 -8.68 -8.07 -0.20
N ILE A 99 -8.97 -8.99 -1.12
CA ILE A 99 -9.71 -8.72 -2.37
C ILE A 99 -11.07 -8.10 -2.04
N ARG A 100 -11.81 -8.69 -1.10
CA ARG A 100 -13.10 -8.15 -0.66
C ARG A 100 -12.94 -6.74 -0.10
N GLU A 101 -11.93 -6.51 0.74
CA GLU A 101 -11.71 -5.20 1.36
C GLU A 101 -11.38 -4.12 0.34
N ILE A 102 -10.52 -4.42 -0.64
CA ILE A 102 -10.22 -3.52 -1.76
C ILE A 102 -11.50 -3.27 -2.57
N TYR A 103 -12.24 -4.32 -2.94
CA TYR A 103 -13.46 -4.20 -3.72
C TYR A 103 -14.49 -3.26 -3.08
N VAL A 104 -14.83 -3.49 -1.81
CA VAL A 104 -15.81 -2.64 -1.10
C VAL A 104 -15.29 -1.22 -0.93
N THR A 105 -13.98 -1.04 -0.71
CA THR A 105 -13.38 0.31 -0.59
C THR A 105 -13.50 1.09 -1.89
N LEU A 106 -13.12 0.48 -3.03
CA LEU A 106 -13.20 1.10 -4.34
C LEU A 106 -14.64 1.36 -4.76
N HIS A 107 -15.55 0.41 -4.52
CA HIS A 107 -16.96 0.61 -4.83
C HIS A 107 -17.57 1.77 -4.02
N ARG A 108 -17.20 1.92 -2.74
CA ARG A 108 -17.63 3.06 -1.92
C ARG A 108 -17.05 4.38 -2.42
N ASP A 109 -15.78 4.42 -2.83
CA ASP A 109 -15.19 5.65 -3.40
C ASP A 109 -15.87 6.04 -4.71
N ALA A 110 -16.15 5.07 -5.57
CA ALA A 110 -16.89 5.29 -6.82
C ALA A 110 -18.30 5.85 -6.55
N ALA A 111 -19.02 5.31 -5.56
CA ALA A 111 -20.34 5.83 -5.16
C ALA A 111 -20.27 7.24 -4.57
N LEU A 112 -19.24 7.56 -3.78
CA LEU A 112 -19.04 8.89 -3.20
C LEU A 112 -18.83 9.96 -4.28
N ARG A 113 -18.20 9.63 -5.42
CA ARG A 113 -18.07 10.55 -6.56
C ARG A 113 -19.42 10.92 -7.19
N LYS A 114 -20.45 10.09 -7.00
CA LYS A 114 -21.84 10.38 -7.36
C LYS A 114 -22.63 11.06 -6.24
N HIS A 115 -21.94 11.48 -5.17
CA HIS A 115 -22.57 12.00 -3.95
C HIS A 115 -23.52 11.01 -3.26
N VAL A 116 -23.35 9.70 -3.52
CA VAL A 116 -24.12 8.64 -2.86
C VAL A 116 -23.27 8.05 -1.73
N VAL A 117 -23.70 8.27 -0.48
CA VAL A 117 -23.01 7.74 0.70
C VAL A 117 -23.59 6.37 1.06
N ILE A 118 -22.81 5.32 0.86
CA ILE A 118 -23.19 3.96 1.26
C ILE A 118 -22.86 3.76 2.75
N ALA A 119 -23.89 3.52 3.56
CA ALA A 119 -23.75 3.27 4.98
C ALA A 119 -23.01 1.95 5.28
N ALA A 120 -22.30 1.93 6.41
CA ALA A 120 -21.60 0.72 6.86
C ALA A 120 -22.59 -0.30 7.43
N VAL A 121 -22.53 -1.54 6.93
CA VAL A 121 -23.38 -2.64 7.40
C VAL A 121 -22.78 -3.29 8.65
N TRP A 122 -23.62 -3.70 9.61
CA TRP A 122 -23.20 -4.31 10.88
C TRP A 122 -22.32 -5.56 10.71
N SER A 123 -22.58 -6.37 9.69
CA SER A 123 -21.75 -7.54 9.32
C SER A 123 -20.29 -7.18 9.07
N GLY A 124 -20.02 -5.93 8.63
CA GLY A 124 -18.68 -5.39 8.45
C GLY A 124 -17.94 -5.09 9.77
N LYS A 125 -18.63 -4.92 10.90
CA LYS A 125 -17.99 -4.78 12.22
C LYS A 125 -17.65 -6.13 12.82
N VAL A 126 -18.56 -7.09 12.69
CA VAL A 126 -18.38 -8.45 13.21
C VAL A 126 -17.19 -9.13 12.57
N LYS A 127 -17.04 -9.06 11.24
CA LYS A 127 -15.87 -9.64 10.55
C LYS A 127 -14.53 -9.14 11.12
N THR A 128 -14.45 -7.87 11.48
CA THR A 128 -13.22 -7.21 11.92
C THR A 128 -12.82 -7.71 13.29
N ASN A 129 -13.79 -7.94 14.18
CA ASN A 129 -13.53 -8.56 15.47
C ASN A 129 -12.99 -9.98 15.31
N PHE A 130 -13.60 -10.80 14.45
CA PHE A 130 -13.07 -12.14 14.17
C PHE A 130 -11.65 -12.10 13.62
N GLN A 131 -11.33 -11.17 12.70
CA GLN A 131 -9.97 -11.00 12.19
C GLN A 131 -8.97 -10.61 13.27
N LEU A 132 -9.30 -9.61 14.10
CA LEU A 132 -8.42 -9.16 15.18
C LEU A 132 -8.18 -10.27 16.21
N PHE A 133 -9.24 -10.99 16.61
CA PHE A 133 -9.10 -12.12 17.52
C PHE A 133 -8.31 -13.28 16.90
N ALA A 134 -8.52 -13.58 15.61
CA ALA A 134 -7.74 -14.59 14.90
C ALA A 134 -6.24 -14.25 14.92
N ILE A 135 -5.88 -13.00 14.64
CA ILE A 135 -4.49 -12.54 14.67
C ILE A 135 -3.89 -12.67 16.07
N ILE A 136 -4.59 -12.17 17.10
CA ILE A 136 -4.10 -12.24 18.49
C ILE A 136 -3.94 -13.69 18.94
N ALA A 137 -4.94 -14.54 18.68
CA ALA A 137 -4.88 -15.96 19.01
C ALA A 137 -3.73 -16.67 18.30
N ALA A 138 -3.50 -16.38 17.02
CA ALA A 138 -2.39 -16.95 16.25
C ALA A 138 -1.04 -16.54 16.86
N MET A 139 -0.89 -15.26 17.22
CA MET A 139 0.33 -14.76 17.83
C MET A 139 0.61 -15.41 19.20
N ILE A 140 -0.44 -15.59 20.02
CA ILE A 140 -0.34 -16.30 21.30
C ILE A 140 0.04 -17.77 21.06
N ASN A 141 -0.63 -18.46 20.15
CA ASN A 141 -0.35 -19.87 19.85
C ASN A 141 1.09 -20.09 19.37
N ILE A 142 1.66 -19.17 18.58
CA ILE A 142 3.08 -19.23 18.19
C ILE A 142 3.99 -19.09 19.42
N LEU A 143 3.65 -18.24 20.39
CA LEU A 143 4.45 -18.01 21.60
C LEU A 143 4.37 -19.15 22.63
N THR A 144 3.21 -19.81 22.72
CA THR A 144 2.90 -20.81 23.74
C THR A 144 2.95 -22.25 23.23
N PHE A 145 3.36 -22.47 21.98
CA PHE A 145 3.33 -23.77 21.31
C PHE A 145 1.93 -24.38 21.27
N ASP A 146 0.98 -23.64 20.69
CA ASP A 146 -0.37 -24.12 20.42
C ASP A 146 -1.23 -24.44 21.66
N SER A 147 -1.05 -23.68 22.74
CA SER A 147 -1.86 -23.85 23.97
C SER A 147 -3.36 -23.64 23.76
N LEU A 148 -3.77 -22.86 22.75
CA LEU A 148 -5.18 -22.63 22.37
C LEU A 148 -5.45 -23.34 21.05
N GLU A 149 -5.16 -24.63 20.99
CA GLU A 149 -5.15 -25.45 19.77
C GLU A 149 -6.32 -25.11 18.81
N GLN A 150 -6.00 -24.78 17.56
CA GLN A 150 -6.93 -24.49 16.46
C GLN A 150 -7.88 -23.29 16.63
N THR A 151 -7.86 -22.58 17.77
CA THR A 151 -8.76 -21.44 18.02
C THR A 151 -8.57 -20.30 17.03
N ASP A 152 -7.32 -20.00 16.67
CA ASP A 152 -6.97 -18.95 15.73
C ASP A 152 -7.42 -19.27 14.30
N MET A 153 -7.30 -20.53 13.89
CA MET A 153 -7.79 -20.99 12.58
C MET A 153 -9.32 -20.99 12.52
N ALA A 154 -10.00 -21.40 13.61
CA ALA A 154 -11.46 -21.32 13.72
C ALA A 154 -11.95 -19.86 13.63
N LEU A 155 -11.26 -18.93 14.31
CA LEU A 155 -11.56 -17.50 14.22
C LEU A 155 -11.31 -16.94 12.80
N LEU A 156 -10.24 -17.39 12.12
CA LEU A 156 -9.96 -17.00 10.74
C LEU A 156 -11.04 -17.52 9.77
N TRP A 157 -11.54 -18.75 9.96
CA TRP A 157 -12.68 -19.25 9.21
C TRP A 157 -13.94 -18.42 9.46
N GLY A 158 -14.22 -18.07 10.72
CA GLY A 158 -15.31 -17.15 11.06
C GLY A 158 -15.16 -15.80 10.36
N ALA A 159 -13.96 -15.21 10.36
CA ALA A 159 -13.65 -13.98 9.63
C ALA A 159 -13.88 -14.13 8.12
N LEU A 160 -13.46 -15.25 7.53
CA LEU A 160 -13.62 -15.52 6.10
C LEU A 160 -15.10 -15.64 5.72
N LEU A 161 -15.87 -16.46 6.44
CA LEU A 161 -17.31 -16.65 6.21
C LEU A 161 -18.07 -15.33 6.31
N MET A 162 -17.81 -14.54 7.36
CA MET A 162 -18.40 -13.21 7.53
C MET A 162 -17.96 -12.23 6.44
N THR A 163 -16.73 -12.34 5.95
CA THR A 163 -16.23 -11.50 4.87
C THR A 163 -16.90 -11.80 3.54
N VAL A 164 -17.07 -13.08 3.21
CA VAL A 164 -17.81 -13.52 2.01
C VAL A 164 -19.27 -13.13 2.10
N TYR A 165 -19.95 -13.46 3.21
CA TYR A 165 -21.34 -13.08 3.45
C TYR A 165 -21.56 -11.57 3.30
N SER A 166 -20.75 -10.77 4.01
CA SER A 166 -20.86 -9.31 3.94
C SER A 166 -20.49 -8.74 2.58
N GLY A 167 -19.62 -9.41 1.81
CA GLY A 167 -19.29 -9.02 0.44
C GLY A 167 -20.47 -9.23 -0.51
N ILE A 168 -21.13 -10.38 -0.41
CA ILE A 168 -22.32 -10.72 -1.20
C ILE A 168 -23.49 -9.79 -0.84
N ASP A 169 -23.78 -9.61 0.45
CA ASP A 169 -24.84 -8.71 0.93
C ASP A 169 -24.60 -7.27 0.45
N TYR A 170 -23.35 -6.80 0.54
CA TYR A 170 -22.96 -5.48 0.03
C TYR A 170 -23.16 -5.37 -1.48
N TYR A 171 -22.77 -6.38 -2.27
CA TYR A 171 -22.94 -6.36 -3.71
C TYR A 171 -24.42 -6.33 -4.12
N ILE A 172 -25.26 -7.19 -3.53
CA ILE A 172 -26.68 -7.28 -3.88
C ILE A 172 -27.41 -5.96 -3.61
N LYS A 173 -27.18 -5.34 -2.46
CA LYS A 173 -27.76 -4.02 -2.11
C LYS A 173 -27.16 -2.90 -2.97
N ASN A 174 -25.87 -3.03 -3.27
CA ASN A 174 -24.96 -2.13 -3.97
C ASN A 174 -25.11 -2.00 -5.49
N ARG A 175 -25.57 -3.06 -6.16
CA ARG A 175 -25.30 -3.29 -7.60
C ARG A 175 -25.80 -2.21 -8.57
N GLY A 176 -26.80 -1.43 -8.18
CA GLY A 176 -27.37 -0.37 -9.01
C GLY A 176 -26.71 1.00 -8.84
N VAL A 177 -25.84 1.17 -7.85
CA VAL A 177 -25.27 2.48 -7.50
C VAL A 177 -24.10 2.86 -8.42
N VAL A 178 -23.22 1.90 -8.67
CA VAL A 178 -21.99 2.10 -9.45
C VAL A 178 -22.06 1.21 -10.68
N THR A 179 -21.88 1.81 -11.87
CA THR A 179 -21.83 1.04 -13.11
C THR A 179 -20.50 0.29 -13.22
N GLY A 180 -20.44 -0.76 -14.05
CA GLY A 180 -19.20 -1.49 -14.28
C GLY A 180 -18.06 -0.58 -14.76
N GLN A 181 -18.37 0.37 -15.65
CA GLN A 181 -17.40 1.33 -16.15
C GLN A 181 -16.86 2.23 -15.04
N GLU A 182 -17.73 2.80 -14.19
CA GLU A 182 -17.32 3.66 -13.07
C GLU A 182 -16.48 2.92 -12.04
N PHE A 183 -16.79 1.64 -11.79
CA PHE A 183 -15.98 0.81 -10.91
C PHE A 183 -14.57 0.63 -11.51
N TRP A 184 -14.48 0.29 -12.79
CA TRP A 184 -13.19 0.17 -13.48
C TRP A 184 -12.42 1.49 -13.56
N ASP A 185 -13.12 2.61 -13.71
CA ASP A 185 -12.54 3.95 -13.66
C ASP A 185 -11.93 4.23 -12.29
N GLN A 186 -12.61 3.83 -11.23
CA GLN A 186 -12.12 3.95 -9.86
C GLN A 186 -10.93 3.03 -9.58
N VAL A 187 -10.97 1.78 -10.06
CA VAL A 187 -9.83 0.86 -10.03
C VAL A 187 -8.63 1.48 -10.75
N SER A 188 -8.85 2.05 -11.92
CA SER A 188 -7.80 2.68 -12.72
C SER A 188 -7.15 3.85 -11.96
N ARG A 189 -7.95 4.75 -11.37
CA ARG A 189 -7.45 5.86 -10.54
C ARG A 189 -6.64 5.35 -9.34
N PHE A 190 -7.12 4.31 -8.68
CA PHE A 190 -6.45 3.74 -7.51
C PHE A 190 -5.03 3.26 -7.82
N PHE A 191 -4.86 2.53 -8.92
CA PHE A 191 -3.55 2.03 -9.33
C PHE A 191 -2.67 3.13 -9.95
N LEU A 192 -3.21 3.98 -10.83
CA LEU A 192 -2.45 5.07 -11.46
C LEU A 192 -1.90 6.08 -10.44
N THR A 193 -2.64 6.33 -9.36
CA THR A 193 -2.20 7.24 -8.29
C THR A 193 -1.39 6.54 -7.20
N LEU A 194 -0.96 5.28 -7.43
CA LEU A 194 -0.26 4.43 -6.48
C LEU A 194 -0.94 4.44 -5.10
N PHE A 195 -2.15 3.89 -5.02
CA PHE A 195 -2.91 3.80 -3.77
C PHE A 195 -3.19 5.19 -3.14
N TYR A 196 -3.51 6.18 -3.98
CA TYR A 196 -3.74 7.60 -3.64
C TYR A 196 -2.52 8.42 -3.20
N ILE A 197 -1.29 7.87 -3.24
CA ILE A 197 -0.06 8.64 -2.97
C ILE A 197 0.05 9.86 -3.90
N GLY A 198 -0.37 9.73 -5.15
CA GLY A 198 -0.38 10.84 -6.11
C GLY A 198 -1.34 12.00 -5.77
N HIS A 199 -2.24 11.85 -4.80
CA HIS A 199 -3.09 12.97 -4.35
C HIS A 199 -2.40 13.88 -3.31
N ILE A 200 -1.15 13.60 -2.93
CA ILE A 200 -0.39 14.49 -2.05
C ILE A 200 -0.09 15.79 -2.80
N LYS A 201 -0.64 16.91 -2.29
CA LYS A 201 -0.71 18.22 -2.98
C LYS A 201 0.63 18.84 -3.41
N LYS A 202 1.78 18.31 -2.97
CA LYS A 202 3.11 18.85 -3.28
C LYS A 202 3.97 17.79 -3.92
N ALA A 203 4.33 18.01 -5.19
CA ALA A 203 5.24 17.17 -5.98
C ALA A 203 4.87 15.67 -5.94
N PRO A 204 3.68 15.29 -6.46
CA PRO A 204 3.19 13.91 -6.37
C PRO A 204 4.15 12.86 -6.93
N GLY A 205 4.79 13.10 -8.09
CA GLY A 205 5.82 12.20 -8.63
C GLY A 205 7.04 12.00 -7.72
N THR A 206 7.36 12.98 -6.87
CA THR A 206 8.39 12.84 -5.83
C THR A 206 7.97 11.86 -4.74
N TRP A 207 6.68 11.81 -4.38
CA TRP A 207 6.16 10.82 -3.44
C TRP A 207 6.09 9.42 -4.04
N GLY A 208 5.74 9.30 -5.32
CA GLY A 208 5.78 8.02 -6.05
C GLY A 208 7.19 7.42 -6.07
N SER A 209 8.17 8.19 -6.54
CA SER A 209 9.58 7.78 -6.54
C SER A 209 10.14 7.52 -5.14
N LEU A 210 9.81 8.34 -4.14
CA LEU A 210 10.24 8.11 -2.76
C LEU A 210 9.68 6.80 -2.19
N ALA A 211 8.42 6.47 -2.50
CA ALA A 211 7.83 5.20 -2.11
C ALA A 211 8.62 4.00 -2.67
N ALA A 212 9.09 4.08 -3.92
CA ALA A 212 9.95 3.05 -4.51
C ALA A 212 11.28 2.90 -3.75
N VAL A 213 11.93 4.01 -3.37
CA VAL A 213 13.18 3.98 -2.57
C VAL A 213 12.95 3.33 -1.20
N ILE A 214 11.86 3.68 -0.51
CA ILE A 214 11.51 3.09 0.77
C ILE A 214 11.31 1.57 0.61
N ILE A 215 10.51 1.15 -0.37
CA ILE A 215 10.27 -0.27 -0.63
C ILE A 215 11.56 -1.00 -0.96
N TRP A 216 12.46 -0.39 -1.74
CA TRP A 216 13.76 -0.98 -2.08
C TRP A 216 14.59 -1.33 -0.83
N PHE A 217 14.69 -0.43 0.13
CA PHE A 217 15.46 -0.65 1.35
C PHE A 217 14.83 -1.64 2.31
N TYR A 218 13.51 -1.57 2.50
CA TYR A 218 12.84 -2.41 3.49
C TYR A 218 12.53 -3.82 3.01
N TRP A 219 12.32 -4.01 1.70
CA TRP A 219 11.86 -5.28 1.16
C TRP A 219 12.51 -5.66 -0.18
N GLY A 220 12.63 -4.69 -1.08
CA GLY A 220 12.99 -4.91 -2.48
C GLY A 220 14.36 -5.54 -2.68
N PHE A 221 15.38 -5.06 -1.97
CA PHE A 221 16.72 -5.63 -2.06
C PHE A 221 16.74 -7.13 -1.72
N ALA A 222 16.01 -7.55 -0.67
CA ALA A 222 15.99 -8.95 -0.24
C ALA A 222 15.19 -9.85 -1.21
N HIS A 223 14.37 -9.26 -2.07
CA HIS A 223 13.43 -9.97 -2.94
C HIS A 223 13.55 -9.54 -4.41
N ILE A 224 14.79 -9.31 -4.88
CA ILE A 224 15.07 -8.89 -6.26
C ILE A 224 14.40 -9.82 -7.29
N SER A 225 14.40 -11.14 -7.05
CA SER A 225 13.76 -12.12 -7.93
C SER A 225 12.25 -11.93 -8.07
N LEU A 226 11.56 -11.47 -7.01
CA LEU A 226 10.14 -11.16 -7.09
C LEU A 226 9.92 -9.82 -7.83
N LEU A 227 10.75 -8.82 -7.55
CA LEU A 227 10.66 -7.52 -8.21
C LEU A 227 10.86 -7.62 -9.74
N THR A 228 11.72 -8.51 -10.23
CA THR A 228 11.91 -8.73 -11.66
C THR A 228 10.65 -9.22 -12.38
N TRP A 229 9.71 -9.85 -11.67
CA TRP A 229 8.41 -10.26 -12.23
C TRP A 229 7.31 -9.22 -11.98
N ILE A 230 7.30 -8.61 -10.80
CA ILE A 230 6.26 -7.64 -10.42
C ILE A 230 6.36 -6.36 -11.24
N LEU A 231 7.56 -5.82 -11.44
CA LEU A 231 7.74 -4.53 -12.10
C LEU A 231 7.31 -4.52 -13.58
N PRO A 232 7.63 -5.54 -14.40
CA PRO A 232 7.07 -5.63 -15.76
C PRO A 232 5.54 -5.72 -15.77
N VAL A 233 4.94 -6.46 -14.83
CA VAL A 233 3.47 -6.54 -14.72
C VAL A 233 2.87 -5.19 -14.34
N MET A 234 3.48 -4.47 -13.37
CA MET A 234 3.06 -3.13 -13.01
C MET A 234 3.24 -2.13 -14.16
N PHE A 235 4.33 -2.27 -14.93
CA PHE A 235 4.58 -1.45 -16.12
C PHE A 235 3.50 -1.67 -17.18
N ILE A 236 3.21 -2.92 -17.55
CA ILE A 236 2.16 -3.27 -18.52
C ILE A 236 0.80 -2.79 -18.02
N LEU A 237 0.49 -3.01 -16.74
CA LEU A 237 -0.75 -2.54 -16.12
C LEU A 237 -0.85 -1.01 -16.19
N GLY A 238 0.24 -0.30 -15.89
CA GLY A 238 0.32 1.15 -16.04
C GLY A 238 0.01 1.57 -17.48
N LEU A 239 0.60 0.93 -18.50
CA LEU A 239 0.38 1.27 -19.90
C LEU A 239 -1.07 1.04 -20.33
N VAL A 240 -1.69 -0.04 -19.85
CA VAL A 240 -3.09 -0.35 -20.13
C VAL A 240 -4.01 0.68 -19.47
N LEU A 241 -3.74 1.03 -18.22
CA LEU A 241 -4.57 1.97 -17.46
C LEU A 241 -4.37 3.43 -17.88
N SER A 242 -3.16 3.80 -18.29
CA SER A 242 -2.82 5.17 -18.70
C SER A 242 -3.56 5.59 -19.96
N ASN A 243 -3.94 4.64 -20.83
CA ASN A 243 -4.84 4.91 -21.97
C ASN A 243 -6.22 5.44 -21.53
N ARG A 244 -6.65 5.17 -20.29
CA ARG A 244 -7.88 5.69 -19.70
C ARG A 244 -7.67 6.98 -18.90
N SER A 245 -6.43 7.45 -18.70
CA SER A 245 -6.14 8.63 -17.88
C SER A 245 -6.88 9.90 -18.33
N LYS A 246 -6.89 10.17 -19.64
CA LYS A 246 -7.55 11.34 -20.24
C LYS A 246 -9.04 11.42 -19.89
N THR A 247 -9.74 10.29 -19.96
CA THR A 247 -11.16 10.22 -19.60
C THR A 247 -11.41 10.35 -18.11
N LEU A 248 -10.43 9.96 -17.28
CA LEU A 248 -10.57 9.95 -15.81
C LEU A 248 -10.30 11.31 -15.18
N PHE A 249 -9.30 12.03 -15.68
CA PHE A 249 -8.81 13.26 -15.07
C PHE A 249 -9.05 14.51 -15.92
N GLY A 250 -9.53 14.36 -17.16
CA GLY A 250 -9.93 15.48 -18.03
C GLY A 250 -8.78 16.33 -18.56
N GLN A 251 -7.52 15.94 -18.33
CA GLN A 251 -6.31 16.59 -18.81
C GLN A 251 -5.29 15.54 -19.26
N ASP A 252 -4.47 15.88 -20.26
CA ASP A 252 -3.43 15.00 -20.80
C ASP A 252 -2.33 14.68 -19.76
N ASP A 253 -2.06 15.62 -18.84
CA ASP A 253 -1.04 15.50 -17.78
C ASP A 253 -1.67 15.71 -16.39
N ALA A 254 -2.47 14.74 -15.97
CA ALA A 254 -3.04 14.79 -14.64
C ALA A 254 -1.95 14.52 -13.59
N SER A 255 -1.54 15.59 -12.91
CA SER A 255 -0.57 15.58 -11.80
C SER A 255 -0.70 14.43 -10.77
N PRO A 256 -1.87 13.80 -10.51
CA PRO A 256 -1.95 12.69 -9.57
C PRO A 256 -1.45 11.32 -10.06
N ILE A 257 -1.13 11.16 -11.35
CA ILE A 257 -0.57 9.90 -11.87
C ILE A 257 0.88 9.81 -11.40
N VAL A 258 1.21 8.74 -10.68
CA VAL A 258 2.55 8.55 -10.08
C VAL A 258 3.15 7.15 -10.26
N MET A 259 2.50 6.32 -11.08
CA MET A 259 2.79 4.90 -11.23
C MET A 259 4.00 4.66 -12.12
N ASP A 260 4.08 5.46 -13.18
CA ASP A 260 5.24 5.73 -14.03
C ASP A 260 6.48 6.03 -13.20
N GLU A 261 6.46 7.04 -12.32
CA GLU A 261 7.64 7.42 -11.53
C GLU A 261 8.02 6.30 -10.56
N PHE A 262 7.03 5.65 -9.97
CA PHE A 262 7.24 4.54 -9.05
C PHE A 262 7.95 3.37 -9.71
N VAL A 263 7.46 2.93 -10.88
CA VAL A 263 8.04 1.80 -11.60
C VAL A 263 9.41 2.16 -12.17
N ALA A 264 9.55 3.34 -12.76
CA ALA A 264 10.79 3.78 -13.38
C ALA A 264 11.92 3.94 -12.36
N GLN A 265 11.64 4.45 -11.16
CA GLN A 265 12.64 4.64 -10.09
C GLN A 265 13.36 3.34 -9.68
N PHE A 266 12.75 2.16 -9.87
CA PHE A 266 13.44 0.89 -9.58
C PHE A 266 14.61 0.58 -10.51
N ILE A 267 14.61 1.09 -11.76
CA ILE A 267 15.67 0.84 -12.73
C ILE A 267 17.04 1.31 -12.20
N PRO A 268 17.23 2.59 -11.79
CA PRO A 268 18.50 3.02 -11.25
C PRO A 268 18.76 2.47 -9.83
N LEU A 269 17.72 2.10 -9.06
CA LEU A 269 17.88 1.46 -7.74
C LEU A 269 18.50 0.06 -7.85
N PHE A 270 18.11 -0.75 -8.85
CA PHE A 270 18.75 -2.04 -9.10
C PHE A 270 20.27 -1.90 -9.28
N LEU A 271 20.71 -0.86 -9.98
CA LEU A 271 22.13 -0.58 -10.22
C LEU A 271 22.84 -0.03 -8.98
N ALA A 272 22.15 0.81 -8.19
CA ALA A 272 22.64 1.33 -6.92
C ALA A 272 22.93 0.23 -5.89
N GLY A 273 22.18 -0.86 -5.91
CA GLY A 273 22.34 -1.98 -4.97
C GLY A 273 21.99 -1.59 -3.53
N ARG A 274 22.78 -2.04 -2.55
CA ARG A 274 22.54 -1.75 -1.11
C ARG A 274 23.04 -0.39 -0.65
N SER A 275 23.82 0.34 -1.45
CA SER A 275 24.47 1.57 -0.99
C SER A 275 23.42 2.68 -0.77
N PRO A 276 23.26 3.18 0.47
CA PRO A 276 22.34 4.29 0.75
C PRO A 276 22.69 5.55 -0.06
N ALA A 277 23.98 5.82 -0.25
CA ALA A 277 24.46 6.96 -1.02
C ALA A 277 24.09 6.83 -2.50
N LEU A 278 24.29 5.65 -3.11
CA LEU A 278 23.93 5.43 -4.51
C LEU A 278 22.41 5.41 -4.71
N ALA A 279 21.63 4.93 -3.74
CA ALA A 279 20.17 4.99 -3.82
C ALA A 279 19.66 6.43 -3.71
N ALA A 280 20.22 7.24 -2.81
CA ALA A 280 19.90 8.67 -2.73
C ALA A 280 20.30 9.41 -4.02
N ALA A 281 21.47 9.11 -4.57
CA ALA A 281 21.89 9.63 -5.88
C ALA A 281 20.94 9.18 -7.00
N SER A 282 20.49 7.92 -6.98
CA SER A 282 19.56 7.38 -8.00
C SER A 282 18.22 8.11 -7.98
N PHE A 283 17.72 8.44 -6.79
CA PHE A 283 16.51 9.22 -6.60
C PHE A 283 16.66 10.65 -7.14
N ILE A 284 17.74 11.34 -6.75
CA ILE A 284 18.00 12.72 -7.19
C ILE A 284 18.18 12.76 -8.72
N LEU A 285 19.02 11.90 -9.28
CA LEU A 285 19.31 11.87 -10.71
C LEU A 285 18.07 11.56 -11.54
N PHE A 286 17.25 10.59 -11.10
CA PHE A 286 15.99 10.28 -11.75
C PHE A 286 15.07 11.50 -11.78
N ARG A 287 14.84 12.16 -10.64
CA ARG A 287 13.99 13.36 -10.58
C ARG A 287 14.53 14.51 -11.43
N VAL A 288 15.86 14.70 -11.46
CA VAL A 288 16.48 15.72 -12.32
C VAL A 288 16.22 15.41 -13.79
N PHE A 289 16.38 14.17 -14.23
CA PHE A 289 16.16 13.80 -15.63
C PHE A 289 14.70 13.78 -16.04
N ASP A 290 13.80 13.38 -15.15
CA ASP A 290 12.35 13.49 -15.38
C ASP A 290 11.91 14.96 -15.51
N ILE A 291 12.37 15.85 -14.62
CA ILE A 291 11.99 17.29 -14.69
C ILE A 291 12.65 18.01 -15.87
N TRP A 292 13.93 17.73 -16.15
CA TRP A 292 14.68 18.41 -17.21
C TRP A 292 14.37 17.86 -18.61
N LYS A 293 13.95 16.59 -18.67
CA LYS A 293 13.74 15.78 -19.88
C LYS A 293 14.85 16.01 -20.91
N PRO A 294 16.11 15.57 -20.72
CA PRO A 294 17.13 15.75 -21.76
C PRO A 294 16.89 14.82 -22.97
N PHE A 295 17.59 15.03 -24.07
CA PHE A 295 17.58 14.05 -25.18
C PHE A 295 18.18 12.72 -24.68
N PRO A 296 17.54 11.55 -24.91
CA PRO A 296 16.41 11.26 -25.80
C PRO A 296 14.99 11.30 -25.18
N VAL A 297 14.82 11.61 -23.89
CA VAL A 297 13.53 11.60 -23.16
C VAL A 297 12.46 12.46 -23.84
N ARG A 298 12.84 13.66 -24.34
CA ARG A 298 11.89 14.55 -25.07
C ARG A 298 11.27 13.94 -26.32
N TRP A 299 11.82 12.84 -26.85
CA TRP A 299 11.23 12.20 -28.02
C TRP A 299 9.92 11.49 -27.66
N PHE A 300 9.86 10.87 -26.48
CA PHE A 300 8.68 10.19 -25.98
C PHE A 300 7.59 11.16 -25.52
N ASP A 301 7.98 12.34 -25.01
CA ASP A 301 7.10 13.45 -24.64
C ASP A 301 6.27 13.98 -25.84
N LYS A 302 6.73 13.77 -27.08
CA LYS A 302 5.96 14.10 -28.29
C LYS A 302 4.76 13.19 -28.51
N MET A 303 4.72 12.02 -27.87
CA MET A 303 3.59 11.10 -27.92
C MET A 303 2.57 11.52 -26.86
N LYS A 304 1.56 12.30 -27.25
CA LYS A 304 0.48 12.77 -26.34
C LYS A 304 -0.53 11.68 -25.95
N ASN A 305 -0.09 10.44 -25.77
CA ASN A 305 -0.92 9.33 -25.31
C ASN A 305 -0.38 8.79 -23.98
N GLY A 306 -1.20 8.04 -23.24
CA GLY A 306 -0.80 7.50 -21.93
C GLY A 306 0.44 6.59 -21.98
N THR A 307 0.80 6.07 -23.15
CA THR A 307 2.04 5.32 -23.33
C THR A 307 3.27 6.22 -23.39
N GLY A 308 3.14 7.46 -23.87
CA GLY A 308 4.23 8.45 -23.85
C GLY A 308 4.68 8.79 -22.42
N ILE A 309 3.71 8.98 -21.52
CA ILE A 309 3.91 9.34 -20.09
C ILE A 309 4.63 8.27 -19.28
N MET A 310 4.54 6.98 -19.67
CA MET A 310 5.34 5.95 -18.99
C MET A 310 6.71 5.77 -19.61
N MET A 311 6.85 6.09 -20.90
CA MET A 311 8.07 5.83 -21.64
C MET A 311 9.12 6.92 -21.43
N ASP A 312 8.69 8.17 -21.25
CA ASP A 312 9.58 9.28 -20.89
C ASP A 312 10.23 9.05 -19.52
N ASP A 313 9.45 8.62 -18.52
CA ASP A 313 9.94 8.27 -17.19
C ASP A 313 10.91 7.09 -17.20
N VAL A 314 10.60 6.03 -17.96
CA VAL A 314 11.55 4.92 -18.15
C VAL A 314 12.84 5.40 -18.82
N ALA A 315 12.76 6.27 -19.83
CA ALA A 315 13.94 6.82 -20.48
C ALA A 315 14.78 7.68 -19.50
N ALA A 316 14.13 8.51 -18.67
CA ALA A 316 14.77 9.27 -17.59
C ALA A 316 15.50 8.34 -16.61
N ALA A 317 14.84 7.25 -16.21
CA ALA A 317 15.39 6.26 -15.28
C ALA A 317 16.56 5.46 -15.87
N VAL A 318 16.52 5.12 -17.16
CA VAL A 318 17.64 4.45 -17.84
C VAL A 318 18.88 5.36 -17.87
N MET A 319 18.73 6.65 -18.15
CA MET A 319 19.85 7.60 -18.09
C MET A 319 20.39 7.75 -16.66
N ALA A 320 19.52 7.87 -15.66
CA ALA A 320 19.93 7.91 -14.26
C ALA A 320 20.69 6.64 -13.89
N GLY A 321 20.21 5.49 -14.34
CA GLY A 321 20.83 4.19 -14.12
C GLY A 321 22.22 4.09 -14.74
N ALA A 322 22.39 4.55 -15.98
CA ALA A 322 23.69 4.58 -16.65
C ALA A 322 24.70 5.43 -15.87
N LEU A 323 24.29 6.59 -15.35
CA LEU A 323 25.17 7.45 -14.56
C LEU A 323 25.52 6.83 -13.19
N ILE A 324 24.57 6.19 -12.53
CA ILE A 324 24.81 5.41 -11.30
C ILE A 324 25.78 4.26 -11.55
N PHE A 325 25.64 3.56 -12.67
CA PHE A 325 26.56 2.49 -13.05
C PHE A 325 27.99 3.02 -13.22
N LEU A 326 28.16 4.16 -13.90
CA LEU A 326 29.47 4.81 -14.07
C LEU A 326 30.08 5.27 -12.74
N ILE A 327 29.27 5.88 -11.86
CA ILE A 327 29.74 6.30 -10.53
C ILE A 327 30.20 5.07 -9.73
N LYS A 328 29.39 4.01 -9.71
CA LYS A 328 29.71 2.77 -9.00
C LYS A 328 30.97 2.10 -9.57
N TRP A 329 31.12 2.10 -10.88
CA TRP A 329 32.31 1.60 -11.55
C TRP A 329 33.53 2.43 -11.14
N GLY A 330 33.47 3.76 -11.22
CA GLY A 330 34.57 4.65 -10.82
C GLY A 330 34.99 4.48 -9.34
N ILE A 331 34.03 4.30 -8.43
CA ILE A 331 34.32 4.04 -7.01
C ILE A 331 35.05 2.71 -6.80
N ASN A 332 34.71 1.67 -7.56
CA ASN A 332 35.35 0.35 -7.41
C ASN A 332 36.78 0.29 -7.97
N PHE A 333 37.19 1.29 -8.75
CA PHE A 333 38.53 1.40 -9.34
C PHE A 333 39.44 2.42 -8.61
N ALA A 334 38.91 3.16 -7.63
CA ALA A 334 39.65 4.13 -6.80
C ALA A 334 40.01 3.55 -5.43
#